data_AF-A0A2H5FQW9-F1
#
_entry.id   AF-A0A2H5FQW9-F1
#
_cell.length_a   1.000
_cell.length_b   1.000
_cell.length_c   1.000
_cell.angle_alpha   90.00
_cell.angle_beta   90.00
_cell.angle_gamma   90.00
#
_symmetry.space_group_name_H-M   'P 1'
#
loop_
_entity.id
_entity.type
_entity.pdbx_description
1 polymer ?
#
loop_
_entity_poly.entity_id
_entity_poly.type
_entity_poly.pdbx_seq_one_letter_code
_entity_poly.pdbx_strand_id
1 'polypeptide(L)'
;MQDQLNKKTFHLPLCNLDNGETFLDKRNSSVLVLPNANPEQTWYKGEISDQRGSLQTQYIDAKEQGFGERKLWVYTPPDFNPKKKEAYKLMVITDGGTYTTLMKPHLDRQQKKNPMLRDTVIAFVGNVREGSVKYHPVNLVEGISKDDTDHRQYEFLDHSEEFYAAVIAPTIERLRQDPTLHLSNKAEDTILTGFSLGGHFAAEAGLAHPENIGNVICLSGAFNTSIKSLGTQLKESNRKHGLNIFMSIGQLETLRQTPDNQAKYSVTAETRLEANQRFFEELQRNGHNVEFISLPSGHNELSTIHVITDQALPFVCANKPYTKDEHSELLQPSEKKLLEARERMQNFRAMSHKAPDLTASQDEIKKDDSSITPFTTTAKPSGIN
;
A
#
# COMPACT_ATOMS: atom_id res chain seq x y z
N MET A 1 17.67 -10.61 -14.65
CA MET A 1 19.08 -11.04 -14.78
C MET A 1 19.95 -10.10 -13.95
N GLN A 2 20.96 -10.63 -13.25
CA GLN A 2 21.93 -9.80 -12.53
C GLN A 2 22.82 -9.07 -13.56
N ASP A 3 22.98 -7.77 -13.39
CA ASP A 3 23.98 -6.98 -14.10
C ASP A 3 25.38 -7.46 -13.67
N GLN A 4 26.11 -8.05 -14.61
CA GLN A 4 27.46 -8.60 -14.39
C GLN A 4 28.49 -7.52 -14.03
N LEU A 5 28.21 -6.25 -14.35
CA LEU A 5 29.07 -5.12 -14.01
C LEU A 5 28.79 -4.57 -12.60
N ASN A 6 27.60 -4.83 -12.06
CA ASN A 6 27.23 -4.43 -10.70
C ASN A 6 27.58 -5.53 -9.69
N LYS A 7 28.79 -5.43 -9.12
CA LYS A 7 29.30 -6.36 -8.11
C LYS A 7 28.57 -6.28 -6.75
N LYS A 8 27.71 -5.29 -6.52
CA LYS A 8 26.94 -5.20 -5.27
C LYS A 8 25.76 -6.17 -5.34
N THR A 9 25.72 -7.10 -4.39
CA THR A 9 24.60 -8.03 -4.23
C THR A 9 23.69 -7.52 -3.13
N PHE A 10 22.41 -7.37 -3.45
CA PHE A 10 21.35 -7.11 -2.49
C PHE A 10 20.31 -8.21 -2.58
N HIS A 11 19.78 -8.59 -1.43
CA HIS A 11 18.66 -9.52 -1.33
C HIS A 11 17.43 -8.75 -0.90
N LEU A 12 16.31 -9.07 -1.53
CA LEU A 12 15.01 -8.67 -1.03
C LEU A 12 14.61 -9.68 0.04
N PRO A 13 14.46 -9.29 1.31
CA PRO A 13 13.90 -10.19 2.30
C PRO A 13 12.41 -10.39 2.01
N LEU A 14 11.94 -11.62 2.14
CA LEU A 14 10.55 -11.99 1.91
C LEU A 14 10.04 -12.81 3.10
N CYS A 15 8.75 -12.72 3.37
CA CYS A 15 8.05 -13.61 4.29
C CYS A 15 7.32 -14.68 3.50
N ASN A 16 7.50 -15.95 3.88
CA ASN A 16 6.67 -17.04 3.41
C ASN A 16 5.29 -16.95 4.09
N LEU A 17 4.22 -16.86 3.31
CA LEU A 17 2.86 -16.64 3.81
C LEU A 17 2.22 -17.86 4.47
N ASP A 18 2.78 -19.06 4.29
CA ASP A 18 2.24 -20.30 4.84
C ASP A 18 2.81 -20.62 6.22
N ASN A 19 4.09 -20.31 6.45
CA ASN A 19 4.76 -20.59 7.72
C ASN A 19 5.27 -19.33 8.47
N GLY A 20 5.12 -18.14 7.89
CA GLY A 20 5.56 -16.87 8.47
C GLY A 20 7.08 -16.68 8.52
N GLU A 21 7.86 -17.56 7.89
CA GLU A 21 9.32 -17.53 7.92
C GLU A 21 9.86 -16.43 7.00
N THR A 22 10.74 -15.58 7.55
CA THR A 22 11.51 -14.60 6.77
C THR A 22 12.70 -15.30 6.13
N PHE A 23 12.91 -15.09 4.83
CA PHE A 23 14.05 -15.59 4.07
C PHE A 23 14.60 -14.52 3.12
N LEU A 24 15.83 -14.69 2.64
CA LEU A 24 16.40 -13.85 1.59
C LEU A 24 16.06 -14.47 0.24
N ASP A 25 15.49 -13.67 -0.67
CA ASP A 25 15.21 -14.12 -2.03
C ASP A 25 16.52 -14.60 -2.69
N LYS A 26 16.44 -15.79 -3.33
CA LYS A 26 17.53 -16.39 -4.07
C LYS A 26 17.88 -15.61 -5.34
N ARG A 27 16.95 -14.77 -5.83
CA ARG A 27 17.20 -13.89 -6.97
C ARG A 27 18.23 -12.84 -6.58
N ASN A 28 19.40 -12.91 -7.21
CA ASN A 28 20.39 -11.84 -7.16
C ASN A 28 19.84 -10.65 -7.95
N SER A 29 19.46 -9.59 -7.23
CA SER A 29 19.07 -8.33 -7.83
C SER A 29 20.26 -7.39 -7.89
N SER A 30 20.49 -6.77 -9.05
CA SER A 30 21.42 -5.65 -9.17
C SER A 30 20.67 -4.37 -8.81
N VAL A 31 21.07 -3.75 -7.71
CA VAL A 31 20.48 -2.48 -7.25
C VAL A 31 21.43 -1.35 -7.63
N LEU A 32 20.92 -0.41 -8.43
CA LEU A 32 21.59 0.87 -8.67
C LEU A 32 21.17 1.84 -7.56
N VAL A 33 22.16 2.36 -6.83
CA VAL A 33 21.95 3.29 -5.71
C VAL A 33 22.55 4.63 -6.08
N LEU A 34 21.71 5.67 -6.18
CA LEU A 34 22.17 7.03 -6.44
C LEU A 34 22.86 7.63 -5.18
N PRO A 35 23.76 8.63 -5.31
CA PRO A 35 24.59 9.14 -4.20
C PRO A 35 23.85 9.62 -2.93
N ASN A 36 22.54 9.83 -2.98
CA ASN A 36 21.71 10.24 -1.84
C ASN A 36 20.58 9.24 -1.50
N ALA A 37 20.54 8.09 -2.17
CA ALA A 37 19.56 7.06 -1.86
C ALA A 37 20.06 6.23 -0.67
N ASN A 38 19.15 5.86 0.24
CA ASN A 38 19.44 4.92 1.32
C ASN A 38 18.89 3.54 0.95
N PRO A 39 19.68 2.66 0.32
CA PRO A 39 19.19 1.36 -0.14
C PRO A 39 18.85 0.43 1.03
N GLU A 40 19.42 0.67 2.21
CA GLU A 40 19.21 -0.17 3.40
C GLU A 40 17.81 0.02 4.00
N GLN A 41 17.05 1.05 3.58
CA GLN A 41 15.65 1.17 3.96
C GLN A 41 14.81 0.01 3.40
N THR A 42 15.14 -0.50 2.20
CA THR A 42 14.36 -1.55 1.52
C THR A 42 15.14 -2.86 1.37
N TRP A 43 16.44 -2.79 1.10
CA TRP A 43 17.27 -3.94 0.75
C TRP A 43 18.16 -4.43 1.88
N TYR A 44 18.46 -5.73 1.88
CA TYR A 44 19.26 -6.39 2.91
C TYR A 44 20.66 -6.72 2.42
N LYS A 45 21.66 -6.46 3.28
CA LYS A 45 23.06 -6.85 3.11
C LYS A 45 23.38 -8.21 3.76
N GLY A 46 22.40 -9.12 3.81
CA GLY A 46 22.62 -10.52 4.16
C GLY A 46 22.17 -10.99 5.54
N GLU A 47 21.65 -10.11 6.41
CA GLU A 47 21.24 -10.52 7.76
C GLU A 47 19.75 -10.27 8.01
N ILE A 48 19.02 -11.35 8.29
CA ILE A 48 17.63 -11.29 8.76
C ILE A 48 17.65 -11.00 10.26
N SER A 49 16.74 -10.15 10.75
CA SER A 49 16.66 -9.80 12.18
C SER A 49 16.47 -11.03 13.07
N ASP A 50 17.18 -11.05 14.20
CA ASP A 50 16.96 -12.01 15.29
C ASP A 50 15.72 -11.67 16.13
N GLN A 51 15.29 -10.41 16.11
CA GLN A 51 14.03 -9.99 16.74
C GLN A 51 12.90 -10.18 15.75
N ARG A 52 12.09 -11.22 15.97
CA ARG A 52 11.03 -11.63 15.06
C ARG A 52 9.69 -11.55 15.74
N GLY A 53 8.77 -10.79 15.15
CA GLY A 53 7.36 -10.86 15.51
C GLY A 53 6.74 -12.18 15.04
N SER A 54 5.60 -12.51 15.61
CA SER A 54 4.82 -13.68 15.18
C SER A 54 3.88 -13.29 14.06
N LEU A 55 3.70 -14.17 13.07
CA LEU A 55 2.65 -14.03 12.06
C LEU A 55 1.67 -15.20 12.19
N GLN A 56 0.41 -14.90 12.44
CA GLN A 56 -0.66 -15.89 12.50
C GLN A 56 -1.58 -15.75 11.28
N THR A 57 -1.92 -16.86 10.64
CA THR A 57 -2.90 -16.88 9.55
C THR A 57 -4.28 -17.23 10.09
N GLN A 58 -5.25 -16.44 9.69
CA GLN A 58 -6.67 -16.61 9.93
C GLN A 58 -7.43 -16.49 8.59
N TYR A 59 -8.74 -16.71 8.62
CA TYR A 59 -9.60 -16.59 7.44
C TYR A 59 -10.76 -15.65 7.72
N ILE A 60 -11.14 -14.90 6.69
CA ILE A 60 -12.37 -14.11 6.64
C ILE A 60 -13.28 -14.80 5.63
N ASP A 61 -14.50 -15.12 6.05
CA ASP A 61 -15.55 -15.63 5.18
C ASP A 61 -16.64 -14.56 5.05
N ALA A 62 -16.71 -13.95 3.88
CA ALA A 62 -17.72 -12.96 3.51
C ALA A 62 -18.49 -13.41 2.25
N LYS A 63 -18.62 -14.74 2.06
CA LYS A 63 -19.31 -15.33 0.90
C LYS A 63 -20.77 -14.90 0.78
N GLU A 64 -21.49 -14.88 1.91
CA GLU A 64 -22.93 -14.54 1.94
C GLU A 64 -23.17 -13.06 1.62
N GLN A 65 -22.16 -12.21 1.81
CA GLN A 65 -22.18 -10.78 1.48
C GLN A 65 -21.64 -10.49 0.07
N GLY A 66 -21.24 -11.52 -0.70
CA GLY A 66 -20.71 -11.36 -2.06
C GLY A 66 -19.22 -11.05 -2.15
N PHE A 67 -18.49 -11.01 -1.02
CA PHE A 67 -17.06 -10.68 -0.98
C PHE A 67 -16.14 -11.90 -0.81
N GLY A 68 -16.71 -13.11 -0.79
CA GLY A 68 -15.95 -14.36 -0.83
C GLY A 68 -15.07 -14.63 0.41
N GLU A 69 -14.23 -15.65 0.31
CA GLU A 69 -13.25 -16.01 1.35
C GLU A 69 -11.92 -15.33 1.08
N ARG A 70 -11.20 -14.95 2.14
CA ARG A 70 -9.83 -14.41 2.03
C ARG A 70 -8.97 -14.77 3.24
N LYS A 71 -7.65 -14.75 3.04
CA LYS A 71 -6.68 -14.90 4.13
C LYS A 71 -6.56 -13.59 4.91
N LEU A 72 -6.38 -13.70 6.22
CA LEU A 72 -5.97 -12.61 7.10
C LEU A 72 -4.66 -13.03 7.75
N TRP A 73 -3.64 -12.17 7.74
CA TRP A 73 -2.44 -12.39 8.52
C TRP A 73 -2.36 -11.37 9.66
N VAL A 74 -2.16 -11.85 10.89
CA VAL A 74 -2.04 -11.01 12.08
C VAL A 74 -0.60 -11.07 12.56
N TYR A 75 0.09 -9.94 12.48
CA TYR A 75 1.43 -9.76 13.00
C TYR A 75 1.38 -9.17 14.41
N THR A 76 2.11 -9.79 15.33
CA THR A 76 2.37 -9.22 16.66
C THR A 76 3.88 -8.96 16.81
N PRO A 77 4.27 -7.88 17.52
CA PRO A 77 5.68 -7.54 17.71
C PRO A 77 6.43 -8.60 18.55
N PRO A 78 7.78 -8.66 18.48
CA PRO A 78 8.58 -9.70 19.15
C PRO A 78 8.40 -9.78 20.68
N ASP A 79 8.06 -8.65 21.32
CA ASP A 79 7.82 -8.51 22.75
C ASP A 79 6.32 -8.45 23.10
N PHE A 80 5.46 -8.94 22.19
CA PHE A 80 4.02 -8.97 22.40
C PHE A 80 3.64 -9.72 23.69
N ASN A 81 2.86 -9.02 24.51
CA ASN A 81 2.29 -9.50 25.76
C ASN A 81 0.82 -9.07 25.85
N PRO A 82 -0.15 -10.01 25.77
CA PRO A 82 -1.58 -9.70 25.86
C PRO A 82 -2.03 -9.30 27.27
N LYS A 83 -1.15 -9.40 28.26
CA LYS A 83 -1.40 -8.97 29.65
C LYS A 83 -0.76 -7.61 29.96
N LYS A 84 -0.18 -6.92 28.98
CA LYS A 84 0.34 -5.57 29.21
C LYS A 84 -0.83 -4.65 29.61
N LYS A 85 -0.54 -3.61 30.39
CA LYS A 85 -1.58 -2.74 30.98
C LYS A 85 -2.38 -1.97 29.92
N GLU A 86 -1.69 -1.42 28.94
CA GLU A 86 -2.28 -0.60 27.89
C GLU A 86 -2.63 -1.50 26.69
N ALA A 87 -3.77 -1.26 26.05
CA ALA A 87 -4.14 -2.06 24.88
C ALA A 87 -3.24 -1.74 23.67
N TYR A 88 -3.05 -2.69 22.75
CA TYR A 88 -2.33 -2.43 21.49
C TYR A 88 -3.19 -1.66 20.51
N LYS A 89 -2.55 -0.81 19.71
CA LYS A 89 -3.16 -0.22 18.52
C LYS A 89 -3.37 -1.30 17.45
N LEU A 90 -4.33 -1.07 16.56
CA LEU A 90 -4.60 -1.93 15.42
C LEU A 90 -4.33 -1.18 14.11
N MET A 91 -3.44 -1.71 13.29
CA MET A 91 -3.28 -1.28 11.91
C MET A 91 -3.83 -2.35 10.96
N VAL A 92 -4.79 -1.99 10.13
CA VAL A 92 -5.35 -2.84 9.07
C VAL A 92 -4.75 -2.41 7.73
N ILE A 93 -4.23 -3.36 6.97
CA ILE A 93 -3.60 -3.12 5.67
C ILE A 93 -4.32 -3.96 4.62
N THR A 94 -4.90 -3.30 3.61
CA THR A 94 -5.47 -3.96 2.43
C THR A 94 -4.36 -4.49 1.50
N ASP A 95 -4.71 -5.35 0.54
CA ASP A 95 -3.72 -6.04 -0.31
C ASP A 95 -2.70 -6.84 0.51
N GLY A 96 -3.19 -7.49 1.58
CA GLY A 96 -2.39 -8.08 2.63
C GLY A 96 -1.42 -9.15 2.18
N GLY A 97 -1.69 -9.88 1.08
CA GLY A 97 -0.75 -10.87 0.54
C GLY A 97 0.56 -10.23 0.08
N THR A 98 0.47 -9.12 -0.65
CA THR A 98 1.63 -8.35 -1.12
C THR A 98 2.37 -7.73 0.06
N TYR A 99 1.65 -7.05 0.96
CA TYR A 99 2.28 -6.37 2.09
C TYR A 99 2.86 -7.34 3.12
N THR A 100 2.21 -8.44 3.46
CA THR A 100 2.76 -9.41 4.42
C THR A 100 4.11 -9.94 3.95
N THR A 101 4.21 -10.25 2.65
CA THR A 101 5.43 -10.79 2.03
C THR A 101 6.60 -9.82 2.17
N LEU A 102 6.39 -8.53 1.95
CA LEU A 102 7.47 -7.53 1.90
C LEU A 102 7.70 -6.81 3.24
N MET A 103 6.64 -6.63 4.03
CA MET A 103 6.63 -5.74 5.19
C MET A 103 7.04 -6.45 6.47
N LYS A 104 6.72 -7.73 6.68
CA LYS A 104 7.12 -8.44 7.91
C LYS A 104 8.64 -8.37 8.16
N PRO A 105 9.52 -8.65 7.18
CA PRO A 105 10.95 -8.53 7.42
C PRO A 105 11.36 -7.10 7.79
N HIS A 106 10.73 -6.10 7.17
CA HIS A 106 10.97 -4.70 7.52
C HIS A 106 10.53 -4.40 8.95
N LEU A 107 9.34 -4.84 9.36
CA LEU A 107 8.81 -4.70 10.71
C LEU A 107 9.74 -5.29 11.76
N ASP A 108 10.19 -6.53 11.56
CA ASP A 108 11.11 -7.25 12.46
C ASP A 108 12.39 -6.44 12.75
N ARG A 109 12.89 -5.71 11.74
CA ARG A 109 14.11 -4.89 11.86
C ARG A 109 13.86 -3.54 12.52
N GLN A 110 12.69 -2.94 12.31
CA GLN A 110 12.38 -1.60 12.81
C GLN A 110 11.96 -1.56 14.28
N GLN A 111 11.69 -2.70 14.92
CA GLN A 111 11.24 -2.77 16.31
C GLN A 111 12.16 -2.03 17.30
N LYS A 112 13.47 -2.00 17.07
CA LYS A 112 14.42 -1.26 17.93
C LYS A 112 14.36 0.25 17.74
N LYS A 113 13.99 0.71 16.55
CA LYS A 113 14.05 2.12 16.15
C LYS A 113 12.72 2.84 16.30
N ASN A 114 11.61 2.10 16.22
CA ASN A 114 10.28 2.67 16.31
C ASN A 114 9.49 2.04 17.48
N PRO A 115 9.41 2.73 18.63
CA PRO A 115 8.60 2.30 19.76
C PRO A 115 7.11 2.11 19.43
N MET A 116 6.55 2.92 18.52
CA MET A 116 5.13 2.82 18.13
C MET A 116 4.82 1.47 17.46
N LEU A 117 5.79 0.86 16.77
CA LEU A 117 5.62 -0.48 16.21
C LEU A 117 5.49 -1.56 17.28
N ARG A 118 6.09 -1.39 18.45
CA ARG A 118 5.97 -2.34 19.57
C ARG A 118 4.59 -2.28 20.23
N ASP A 119 3.90 -1.15 20.05
CA ASP A 119 2.56 -0.94 20.57
C ASP A 119 1.46 -1.17 19.53
N THR A 120 1.80 -1.71 18.35
CA THR A 120 0.86 -1.91 17.24
C THR A 120 0.81 -3.38 16.81
N VAL A 121 -0.40 -3.95 16.78
CA VAL A 121 -0.72 -5.21 16.08
C VAL A 121 -1.15 -4.87 14.66
N ILE A 122 -0.69 -5.65 13.68
CA ILE A 122 -0.93 -5.38 12.25
C ILE A 122 -1.72 -6.53 11.64
N ALA A 123 -2.85 -6.21 11.03
CA ALA A 123 -3.76 -7.11 10.34
C ALA A 123 -3.69 -6.88 8.82
N PHE A 124 -3.15 -7.84 8.10
CA PHE A 124 -3.04 -7.81 6.64
C PHE A 124 -4.23 -8.55 6.02
N VAL A 125 -5.17 -7.80 5.44
CA VAL A 125 -6.38 -8.35 4.80
C VAL A 125 -6.05 -8.70 3.36
N GLY A 126 -6.06 -10.00 3.04
CA GLY A 126 -5.79 -10.49 1.69
C GLY A 126 -6.89 -10.16 0.69
N ASN A 127 -6.57 -10.36 -0.59
CA ASN A 127 -7.56 -10.30 -1.67
C ASN A 127 -8.48 -11.51 -1.60
N VAL A 128 -9.63 -11.40 -2.26
CA VAL A 128 -10.58 -12.50 -2.38
C VAL A 128 -9.92 -13.72 -3.02
N ARG A 129 -10.19 -14.89 -2.48
CA ARG A 129 -9.71 -16.17 -3.00
C ARG A 129 -10.44 -16.47 -4.31
N GLU A 130 -9.69 -16.83 -5.33
CA GLU A 130 -10.25 -17.26 -6.61
C GLU A 130 -11.32 -18.35 -6.42
N GLY A 131 -12.46 -18.18 -7.11
CA GLY A 131 -13.59 -19.11 -7.06
C GLY A 131 -14.43 -19.07 -5.78
N SER A 132 -14.13 -18.18 -4.82
CA SER A 132 -14.90 -18.06 -3.58
C SER A 132 -16.10 -17.13 -3.67
N VAL A 133 -16.21 -16.31 -4.72
CA VAL A 133 -17.38 -15.45 -4.99
C VAL A 133 -18.32 -16.19 -5.94
N LYS A 134 -19.58 -16.40 -5.51
CA LYS A 134 -20.62 -17.06 -6.33
C LYS A 134 -21.25 -16.12 -7.36
N TYR A 135 -21.37 -14.84 -7.01
CA TYR A 135 -22.11 -13.85 -7.80
C TYR A 135 -21.26 -12.61 -7.93
N HIS A 136 -20.54 -12.49 -9.04
CA HIS A 136 -20.17 -11.16 -9.52
C HIS A 136 -21.34 -10.64 -10.35
N PRO A 137 -22.04 -9.57 -9.96
CA PRO A 137 -23.03 -8.91 -10.80
C PRO A 137 -22.35 -8.05 -11.87
N VAL A 138 -21.11 -8.35 -12.25
CA VAL A 138 -20.55 -7.81 -13.48
C VAL A 138 -21.25 -8.58 -14.59
N ASN A 139 -22.37 -8.02 -15.06
CA ASN A 139 -22.90 -8.34 -16.37
C ASN A 139 -21.72 -8.31 -17.33
N LEU A 140 -21.32 -9.53 -17.72
CA LEU A 140 -20.33 -9.82 -18.73
C LEU A 140 -20.75 -9.06 -19.99
N VAL A 141 -20.20 -7.86 -20.18
CA VAL A 141 -19.76 -7.52 -21.52
C VAL A 141 -18.76 -8.62 -21.86
N GLU A 142 -19.14 -9.48 -22.80
CA GLU A 142 -18.29 -10.59 -23.25
C GLU A 142 -16.87 -10.07 -23.50
N GLY A 143 -15.88 -10.62 -22.78
CA GLY A 143 -14.46 -10.37 -23.05
C GLY A 143 -13.64 -9.68 -21.95
N ILE A 144 -14.18 -9.40 -20.76
CA ILE A 144 -13.37 -8.92 -19.62
C ILE A 144 -12.81 -10.12 -18.84
N SER A 145 -11.49 -10.15 -18.63
CA SER A 145 -10.75 -11.27 -18.04
C SER A 145 -11.04 -11.44 -16.55
N LYS A 146 -10.93 -12.67 -16.04
CA LYS A 146 -11.12 -13.01 -14.61
C LYS A 146 -9.89 -12.65 -13.76
N ASP A 147 -9.31 -11.47 -13.96
CA ASP A 147 -8.06 -11.11 -13.31
C ASP A 147 -8.31 -10.44 -11.93
N ASP A 148 -7.36 -10.58 -10.99
CA ASP A 148 -7.41 -10.00 -9.63
C ASP A 148 -7.74 -8.50 -9.60
N THR A 149 -7.40 -7.77 -10.68
CA THR A 149 -7.67 -6.34 -10.83
C THR A 149 -9.18 -6.03 -10.77
N ASP A 150 -10.01 -6.90 -11.32
CA ASP A 150 -11.46 -6.67 -11.40
C ASP A 150 -12.12 -6.82 -10.03
N HIS A 151 -11.64 -7.74 -9.20
CA HIS A 151 -12.12 -7.88 -7.82
C HIS A 151 -11.72 -6.67 -6.97
N ARG A 152 -10.50 -6.15 -7.13
CA ARG A 152 -10.07 -4.96 -6.39
C ARG A 152 -10.87 -3.73 -6.79
N GLN A 153 -11.16 -3.54 -8.07
CA GLN A 153 -11.99 -2.43 -8.52
C GLN A 153 -13.42 -2.55 -7.97
N TYR A 154 -14.01 -3.75 -8.06
CA TYR A 154 -15.32 -4.04 -7.48
C TYR A 154 -15.36 -3.71 -5.97
N GLU A 155 -14.38 -4.18 -5.21
CA GLU A 155 -14.33 -4.00 -3.75
C GLU A 155 -13.98 -2.57 -3.32
N PHE A 156 -13.00 -1.94 -3.96
CA PHE A 156 -12.43 -0.68 -3.47
C PHE A 156 -13.03 0.57 -4.10
N LEU A 157 -13.73 0.45 -5.23
CA LEU A 157 -14.37 1.58 -5.91
C LEU A 157 -15.89 1.40 -6.02
N ASP A 158 -16.34 0.28 -6.56
CA ASP A 158 -17.76 0.13 -6.93
C ASP A 158 -18.65 -0.20 -5.72
N HIS A 159 -18.10 -0.91 -4.74
CA HIS A 159 -18.78 -1.37 -3.52
C HIS A 159 -17.93 -1.14 -2.27
N SER A 160 -17.26 0.01 -2.19
CA SER A 160 -16.37 0.38 -1.08
C SER A 160 -17.06 0.29 0.29
N GLU A 161 -18.27 0.82 0.41
CA GLU A 161 -19.05 0.84 1.64
C GLU A 161 -19.47 -0.57 2.07
N GLU A 162 -20.00 -1.36 1.13
CA GLU A 162 -20.41 -2.73 1.40
C GLU A 162 -19.21 -3.61 1.73
N PHE A 163 -18.07 -3.39 1.05
CA PHE A 163 -16.83 -4.08 1.34
C PHE A 163 -16.32 -3.75 2.76
N TYR A 164 -16.37 -2.48 3.15
CA TYR A 164 -16.04 -2.06 4.51
C TYR A 164 -16.96 -2.77 5.53
N ALA A 165 -18.28 -2.70 5.34
CA ALA A 165 -19.26 -3.26 6.25
C ALA A 165 -19.20 -4.80 6.35
N ALA A 166 -18.87 -5.49 5.26
CA ALA A 166 -18.83 -6.95 5.20
C ALA A 166 -17.46 -7.54 5.57
N VAL A 167 -16.36 -6.83 5.33
CA VAL A 167 -15.01 -7.37 5.47
C VAL A 167 -14.22 -6.62 6.53
N ILE A 168 -14.08 -5.30 6.42
CA ILE A 168 -13.16 -4.55 7.27
C ILE A 168 -13.71 -4.35 8.68
N ALA A 169 -14.93 -3.83 8.83
CA ALA A 169 -15.52 -3.59 10.15
C ALA A 169 -15.67 -4.89 10.97
N PRO A 170 -16.18 -6.01 10.40
CA PRO A 170 -16.25 -7.27 11.13
C PRO A 170 -14.87 -7.83 11.47
N THR A 171 -13.85 -7.60 10.62
CA THR A 171 -12.47 -8.00 10.93
C THR A 171 -11.91 -7.21 12.12
N ILE A 172 -12.10 -5.89 12.14
CA ILE A 172 -11.68 -5.04 13.27
C ILE A 172 -12.36 -5.50 14.56
N GLU A 173 -13.67 -5.68 14.53
CA GLU A 173 -14.44 -6.10 15.70
C GLU A 173 -14.02 -7.48 16.21
N ARG A 174 -13.87 -8.45 15.30
CA ARG A 174 -13.44 -9.82 15.64
C ARG A 174 -12.04 -9.82 16.28
N LEU A 175 -11.11 -9.01 15.77
CA LEU A 175 -9.77 -8.92 16.34
C LEU A 175 -9.77 -8.21 17.71
N ARG A 176 -10.62 -7.19 17.91
CA ARG A 176 -10.80 -6.53 19.21
C ARG A 176 -11.38 -7.47 20.27
N GLN A 177 -12.31 -8.33 19.87
CA GLN A 177 -12.92 -9.32 20.75
C GLN A 177 -12.01 -10.52 21.05
N ASP A 178 -10.91 -10.70 20.31
CA ASP A 178 -9.96 -11.79 20.56
C ASP A 178 -9.17 -11.51 21.87
N PRO A 179 -9.41 -12.30 22.94
CA PRO A 179 -8.77 -12.07 24.22
C PRO A 179 -7.25 -12.34 24.18
N THR A 180 -6.74 -12.94 23.11
CA THR A 180 -5.31 -13.20 22.91
C THR A 180 -4.55 -12.02 22.32
N LEU A 181 -5.25 -10.98 21.80
CA LEU A 181 -4.62 -9.82 21.15
C LEU A 181 -4.56 -8.55 22.02
N HIS A 182 -5.49 -8.37 22.96
CA HIS A 182 -5.58 -7.20 23.84
C HIS A 182 -5.52 -5.86 23.08
N LEU A 183 -6.39 -5.70 22.08
CA LEU A 183 -6.44 -4.51 21.22
C LEU A 183 -7.31 -3.39 21.84
N SER A 184 -6.99 -2.15 21.49
CA SER A 184 -7.80 -0.98 21.85
C SER A 184 -9.13 -0.96 21.09
N ASN A 185 -10.19 -0.55 21.78
CA ASN A 185 -11.52 -0.36 21.21
C ASN A 185 -11.77 1.07 20.73
N LYS A 186 -10.75 1.93 20.76
CA LYS A 186 -10.89 3.33 20.37
C LYS A 186 -10.58 3.53 18.88
N ALA A 187 -11.33 4.42 18.25
CA ALA A 187 -11.08 4.83 16.86
C ALA A 187 -9.66 5.40 16.69
N GLU A 188 -9.22 6.27 17.61
CA GLU A 188 -7.89 6.92 17.61
C GLU A 188 -6.70 5.93 17.65
N ASP A 189 -6.94 4.67 18.01
CA ASP A 189 -5.95 3.59 18.03
C ASP A 189 -6.09 2.63 16.84
N THR A 190 -6.97 2.95 15.88
CA THR A 190 -7.23 2.15 14.69
C THR A 190 -6.75 2.89 13.45
N ILE A 191 -5.91 2.21 12.65
CA ILE A 191 -5.28 2.75 11.45
C ILE A 191 -5.71 1.90 10.25
N LEU A 192 -6.31 2.51 9.24
CA LEU A 192 -6.58 1.85 7.96
C LEU A 192 -5.56 2.30 6.91
N THR A 193 -4.86 1.34 6.30
CA THR A 193 -3.77 1.59 5.36
C THR A 193 -4.03 0.89 4.03
N GLY A 194 -3.69 1.55 2.93
CA GLY A 194 -3.74 0.91 1.62
C GLY A 194 -2.89 1.60 0.56
N PHE A 195 -2.64 0.87 -0.53
CA PHE A 195 -1.86 1.34 -1.67
C PHE A 195 -2.67 1.39 -2.94
N SER A 196 -2.48 2.42 -3.77
CA SER A 196 -3.22 2.56 -5.03
C SER A 196 -4.74 2.59 -4.79
N LEU A 197 -5.51 1.67 -5.38
CA LEU A 197 -6.94 1.49 -5.08
C LEU A 197 -7.21 1.25 -3.59
N GLY A 198 -6.35 0.50 -2.90
CA GLY A 198 -6.46 0.30 -1.46
C GLY A 198 -6.29 1.61 -0.67
N GLY A 199 -5.47 2.54 -1.18
CA GLY A 199 -5.28 3.86 -0.59
C GLY A 199 -6.49 4.79 -0.83
N HIS A 200 -7.15 4.65 -1.99
CA HIS A 200 -8.45 5.29 -2.23
C HIS A 200 -9.50 4.78 -1.23
N PHE A 201 -9.67 3.46 -1.15
CA PHE A 201 -10.59 2.82 -0.22
C PHE A 201 -10.31 3.21 1.24
N ALA A 202 -9.04 3.23 1.67
CA ALA A 202 -8.69 3.61 3.03
C ALA A 202 -9.11 5.04 3.39
N ALA A 203 -8.93 5.99 2.46
CA ALA A 203 -9.42 7.36 2.63
C ALA A 203 -10.95 7.41 2.71
N GLU A 204 -11.61 6.71 1.80
CA GLU A 204 -13.07 6.65 1.70
C GLU A 204 -13.70 6.08 2.99
N ALA A 205 -13.26 4.89 3.40
CA ALA A 205 -13.74 4.25 4.62
C ALA A 205 -13.42 5.06 5.89
N GLY A 206 -12.24 5.69 5.98
CA GLY A 206 -11.90 6.51 7.13
C GLY A 206 -12.73 7.79 7.24
N LEU A 207 -13.05 8.43 6.10
CA LEU A 207 -13.93 9.60 6.08
C LEU A 207 -15.39 9.24 6.39
N ALA A 208 -15.86 8.08 5.96
CA ALA A 208 -17.21 7.59 6.18
C ALA A 208 -17.44 7.03 7.60
N HIS A 209 -16.43 6.38 8.19
CA HIS A 209 -16.54 5.66 9.48
C HIS A 209 -15.52 6.13 10.53
N PRO A 210 -15.44 7.44 10.84
CA PRO A 210 -14.41 7.96 11.73
C PRO A 210 -14.64 7.58 13.21
N GLU A 211 -15.80 7.04 13.56
CA GLU A 211 -16.09 6.42 14.86
C GLU A 211 -15.42 5.04 15.02
N ASN A 212 -14.98 4.43 13.92
CA ASN A 212 -14.29 3.14 13.91
C ASN A 212 -12.80 3.28 13.54
N ILE A 213 -12.48 4.24 12.66
CA ILE A 213 -11.15 4.49 12.11
C ILE A 213 -10.74 5.94 12.44
N GLY A 214 -9.80 6.11 13.37
CA GLY A 214 -9.26 7.43 13.71
C GLY A 214 -8.07 7.85 12.85
N ASN A 215 -7.48 6.92 12.10
CA ASN A 215 -6.27 7.17 11.33
C ASN A 215 -6.28 6.47 9.97
N VAL A 216 -5.79 7.17 8.95
CA VAL A 216 -5.68 6.64 7.59
C VAL A 216 -4.25 6.85 7.06
N ILE A 217 -3.71 5.84 6.38
CA ILE A 217 -2.45 5.94 5.62
C ILE A 217 -2.72 5.59 4.16
N CYS A 218 -2.62 6.60 3.29
CA CYS A 218 -2.82 6.49 1.85
C CYS A 218 -1.47 6.47 1.13
N LEU A 219 -1.15 5.36 0.48
CA LEU A 219 0.11 5.20 -0.25
C LEU A 219 -0.16 5.20 -1.76
N SER A 220 0.28 6.25 -2.45
CA SER A 220 0.02 6.46 -3.87
C SER A 220 -1.46 6.24 -4.24
N GLY A 221 -2.38 6.85 -3.50
CA GLY A 221 -3.82 6.59 -3.62
C GLY A 221 -4.34 6.83 -5.04
N ALA A 222 -5.25 6.00 -5.52
CA ALA A 222 -5.80 6.11 -6.88
C ALA A 222 -6.85 7.22 -7.01
N PHE A 223 -6.64 8.43 -6.47
CA PHE A 223 -7.64 9.52 -6.43
C PHE A 223 -7.98 10.15 -7.80
N ASN A 224 -7.35 9.67 -8.87
CA ASN A 224 -7.71 9.98 -10.24
C ASN A 224 -8.82 9.04 -10.75
N THR A 225 -9.32 8.08 -9.97
CA THR A 225 -10.59 7.37 -10.23
C THR A 225 -11.77 8.28 -9.87
N SER A 226 -12.95 8.02 -10.41
CA SER A 226 -14.16 8.85 -10.21
C SER A 226 -14.42 9.19 -8.73
N ILE A 227 -14.12 10.45 -8.36
CA ILE A 227 -14.20 11.07 -7.01
C ILE A 227 -15.63 11.20 -6.46
N LYS A 228 -16.67 10.72 -7.16
CA LYS A 228 -18.07 11.03 -6.79
C LYS A 228 -18.40 10.63 -5.34
N SER A 229 -17.87 9.52 -4.83
CA SER A 229 -18.06 9.12 -3.43
C SER A 229 -17.22 9.98 -2.47
N LEU A 230 -15.91 10.13 -2.72
CA LEU A 230 -15.00 10.93 -1.88
C LEU A 230 -15.42 12.40 -1.74
N GLY A 231 -15.88 13.05 -2.82
CA GLY A 231 -16.33 14.44 -2.76
C GLY A 231 -17.61 14.63 -1.92
N THR A 232 -18.45 13.60 -1.84
CA THR A 232 -19.65 13.58 -0.99
C THR A 232 -19.24 13.36 0.46
N GLN A 233 -18.41 12.33 0.72
CA GLN A 233 -17.91 12.02 2.05
C GLN A 233 -17.07 13.14 2.65
N LEU A 234 -16.25 13.85 1.87
CA LEU A 234 -15.50 15.01 2.38
C LEU A 234 -16.44 16.10 2.91
N LYS A 235 -17.54 16.38 2.20
CA LYS A 235 -18.54 17.37 2.62
C LYS A 235 -19.32 16.93 3.85
N GLU A 236 -19.60 15.63 3.93
CA GLU A 236 -20.38 15.02 5.01
C GLU A 236 -19.54 14.66 6.24
N SER A 237 -18.23 14.50 6.06
CA SER A 237 -17.31 14.08 7.10
C SER A 237 -17.35 15.08 8.25
N ASN A 238 -17.83 14.61 9.39
CA ASN A 238 -18.00 15.44 10.55
C ASN A 238 -16.64 15.63 11.20
N ARG A 239 -16.14 16.87 11.26
CA ARG A 239 -14.87 17.24 11.92
C ARG A 239 -14.73 16.75 13.37
N LYS A 240 -15.83 16.29 13.98
CA LYS A 240 -15.93 15.90 15.39
C LYS A 240 -15.06 14.72 15.80
N HIS A 241 -14.61 13.87 14.87
CA HIS A 241 -13.92 12.62 15.20
C HIS A 241 -12.39 12.66 15.07
N GLY A 242 -11.79 13.80 14.72
CA GLY A 242 -10.34 13.99 14.81
C GLY A 242 -9.50 13.04 13.93
N LEU A 243 -10.02 12.68 12.75
CA LEU A 243 -9.35 11.78 11.81
C LEU A 243 -7.98 12.33 11.36
N ASN A 244 -6.92 11.54 11.53
CA ASN A 244 -5.58 11.84 11.03
C ASN A 244 -5.34 11.11 9.70
N ILE A 245 -4.84 11.82 8.69
CA ILE A 245 -4.62 11.26 7.36
C ILE A 245 -3.17 11.48 6.94
N PHE A 246 -2.43 10.41 6.71
CA PHE A 246 -1.11 10.47 6.10
C PHE A 246 -1.20 10.09 4.63
N MET A 247 -0.57 10.87 3.76
CA MET A 247 -0.53 10.64 2.32
C MET A 247 0.90 10.59 1.82
N SER A 248 1.19 9.66 0.92
CA SER A 248 2.43 9.66 0.13
C SER A 248 2.16 9.40 -1.34
N ILE A 249 3.04 9.88 -2.21
CA ILE A 249 2.96 9.66 -3.66
C ILE A 249 4.35 9.66 -4.29
N GLY A 250 4.55 8.85 -5.34
CA GLY A 250 5.77 8.92 -6.15
C GLY A 250 5.79 10.14 -7.07
N GLN A 251 6.90 10.90 -7.08
CA GLN A 251 7.11 12.06 -7.97
C GLN A 251 7.13 11.68 -9.46
N LEU A 252 7.35 10.39 -9.78
CA LEU A 252 7.35 9.89 -11.15
C LEU A 252 5.96 9.41 -11.62
N GLU A 253 4.93 9.46 -10.76
CA GLU A 253 3.56 9.05 -11.08
C GLU A 253 2.79 10.11 -11.90
N THR A 254 3.40 10.48 -13.03
CA THR A 254 3.02 11.60 -13.91
C THR A 254 2.40 11.14 -15.23
N LEU A 255 2.12 9.84 -15.36
CA LEU A 255 1.47 9.31 -16.54
C LEU A 255 -0.01 9.70 -16.55
N ARG A 256 -0.44 10.33 -17.65
CA ARG A 256 -1.86 10.56 -17.94
C ARG A 256 -2.44 9.33 -18.64
N GLN A 257 -3.68 9.00 -18.31
CA GLN A 257 -4.39 7.92 -18.97
C GLN A 257 -4.86 8.37 -20.35
N THR A 258 -4.82 7.46 -21.32
CA THR A 258 -5.41 7.71 -22.66
C THR A 258 -6.93 7.87 -22.55
N PRO A 259 -7.60 8.53 -23.51
CA PRO A 259 -9.06 8.63 -23.50
C PRO A 259 -9.77 7.26 -23.39
N ASP A 260 -9.22 6.24 -24.07
CA ASP A 260 -9.75 4.87 -23.99
C ASP A 260 -9.63 4.29 -22.58
N ASN A 261 -8.48 4.48 -21.92
CA ASN A 261 -8.29 4.04 -20.53
C ASN A 261 -9.16 4.84 -19.55
N GLN A 262 -9.36 6.14 -19.80
CA GLN A 262 -10.26 6.98 -19.00
C GLN A 262 -11.69 6.45 -19.04
N ALA A 263 -12.18 6.11 -20.23
CA ALA A 263 -13.51 5.51 -20.40
C ALA A 263 -13.58 4.11 -19.78
N LYS A 264 -12.58 3.26 -20.02
CA LYS A 264 -12.57 1.86 -19.55
C LYS A 264 -12.53 1.75 -18.03
N TYR A 265 -11.66 2.53 -17.38
CA TYR A 265 -11.40 2.41 -15.93
C TYR A 265 -12.09 3.51 -15.11
N SER A 266 -12.94 4.33 -15.72
CA SER A 266 -13.59 5.47 -15.06
C SER A 266 -12.61 6.39 -14.32
N VAL A 267 -11.47 6.68 -14.95
CA VAL A 267 -10.41 7.54 -14.43
C VAL A 267 -10.40 8.89 -15.14
N THR A 268 -9.99 9.94 -14.43
CA THR A 268 -9.85 11.30 -14.96
C THR A 268 -8.57 11.44 -15.80
N ALA A 269 -8.47 12.55 -16.53
CA ALA A 269 -7.26 12.90 -17.28
C ALA A 269 -6.10 13.38 -16.38
N GLU A 270 -6.33 13.57 -15.08
CA GLU A 270 -5.31 13.94 -14.11
C GLU A 270 -4.30 12.80 -13.97
N THR A 271 -3.03 13.15 -13.79
CA THR A 271 -2.03 12.18 -13.33
C THR A 271 -2.35 11.77 -11.89
N ARG A 272 -1.84 10.62 -11.45
CA ARG A 272 -2.03 10.20 -10.05
C ARG A 272 -1.38 11.18 -9.07
N LEU A 273 -0.23 11.77 -9.44
CA LEU A 273 0.41 12.84 -8.68
C LEU A 273 -0.52 14.04 -8.48
N GLU A 274 -1.06 14.59 -9.57
CA GLU A 274 -1.98 15.74 -9.55
C GLU A 274 -3.22 15.43 -8.69
N ALA A 275 -3.81 14.24 -8.86
CA ALA A 275 -5.01 13.87 -8.12
C ALA A 275 -4.76 13.72 -6.60
N ASN A 276 -3.59 13.19 -6.20
CA ASN A 276 -3.19 13.13 -4.79
C ASN A 276 -2.96 14.52 -4.20
N GLN A 277 -2.32 15.43 -4.95
CA GLN A 277 -2.12 16.82 -4.52
C GLN A 277 -3.46 17.55 -4.34
N ARG A 278 -4.37 17.43 -5.31
CA ARG A 278 -5.72 18.01 -5.23
C ARG A 278 -6.51 17.46 -4.03
N PHE A 279 -6.45 16.15 -3.77
CA PHE A 279 -7.14 15.55 -2.64
C PHE A 279 -6.57 16.03 -1.30
N PHE A 280 -5.24 16.14 -1.17
CA PHE A 280 -4.59 16.73 -0.01
C PHE A 280 -5.05 18.17 0.25
N GLU A 281 -5.06 19.01 -0.78
CA GLU A 281 -5.54 20.40 -0.68
C GLU A 281 -7.00 20.48 -0.24
N GLU A 282 -7.84 19.56 -0.72
CA GLU A 282 -9.24 19.45 -0.31
C GLU A 282 -9.34 19.07 1.17
N LEU A 283 -8.57 18.09 1.64
CA LEU A 283 -8.51 17.71 3.06
C LEU A 283 -8.07 18.89 3.94
N GLN A 284 -7.04 19.63 3.54
CA GLN A 284 -6.59 20.82 4.26
C GLN A 284 -7.67 21.92 4.28
N ARG A 285 -8.32 22.19 3.14
CA ARG A 285 -9.42 23.17 3.05
C ARG A 285 -10.60 22.79 3.94
N ASN A 286 -10.87 21.50 4.08
CA ASN A 286 -11.92 20.99 4.97
C ASN A 286 -11.49 20.89 6.44
N GLY A 287 -10.22 21.16 6.76
CA GLY A 287 -9.71 21.26 8.13
C GLY A 287 -9.31 19.93 8.77
N HIS A 288 -9.05 18.89 7.97
CA HIS A 288 -8.53 17.62 8.48
C HIS A 288 -7.06 17.75 8.92
N ASN A 289 -6.66 16.95 9.90
CA ASN A 289 -5.23 16.79 10.23
C ASN A 289 -4.59 15.87 9.18
N VAL A 290 -3.86 16.46 8.23
CA VAL A 290 -3.31 15.73 7.10
C VAL A 290 -1.83 16.08 6.87
N GLU A 291 -1.01 15.05 6.66
CA GLU A 291 0.38 15.17 6.22
C GLU A 291 0.54 14.55 4.83
N PHE A 292 1.38 15.18 4.00
CA PHE A 292 1.62 14.74 2.63
C PHE A 292 3.11 14.77 2.31
N ILE A 293 3.62 13.65 1.81
CA ILE A 293 5.01 13.55 1.34
C ILE A 293 5.07 13.11 -0.12
N SER A 294 6.13 13.52 -0.81
CA SER A 294 6.43 13.08 -2.17
C SER A 294 7.76 12.34 -2.21
N LEU A 295 7.74 11.12 -2.74
CA LEU A 295 8.90 10.24 -2.81
C LEU A 295 9.58 10.36 -4.18
N PRO A 296 10.93 10.34 -4.26
CA PRO A 296 11.65 10.29 -5.53
C PRO A 296 11.56 8.89 -6.17
N SER A 297 10.34 8.40 -6.39
CA SER A 297 10.02 7.06 -6.88
C SER A 297 8.81 7.07 -7.81
N GLY A 298 8.53 5.94 -8.46
CA GLY A 298 7.30 5.71 -9.22
C GLY A 298 6.26 4.95 -8.40
N HIS A 299 5.26 4.40 -9.07
CA HIS A 299 4.19 3.62 -8.43
C HIS A 299 4.68 2.22 -8.06
N ASN A 300 5.21 2.04 -6.85
CA ASN A 300 5.73 0.76 -6.39
C ASN A 300 5.59 0.60 -4.87
N GLU A 301 5.22 -0.58 -4.41
CA GLU A 301 5.00 -0.89 -2.98
C GLU A 301 6.32 -0.94 -2.20
N LEU A 302 7.42 -1.28 -2.86
CA LEU A 302 8.73 -1.38 -2.20
C LEU A 302 9.19 -0.02 -1.63
N SER A 303 8.87 1.08 -2.30
CA SER A 303 9.18 2.42 -1.80
C SER A 303 8.24 2.88 -0.69
N THR A 304 7.11 2.22 -0.46
CA THR A 304 6.13 2.67 0.55
C THR A 304 6.30 1.97 1.90
N ILE A 305 6.92 0.79 1.95
CA ILE A 305 7.10 0.01 3.19
C ILE A 305 7.81 0.82 4.29
N HIS A 306 8.91 1.48 3.96
CA HIS A 306 9.65 2.28 4.93
C HIS A 306 8.90 3.57 5.30
N VAL A 307 8.06 4.10 4.41
CA VAL A 307 7.23 5.27 4.68
C VAL A 307 6.23 4.97 5.79
N ILE A 308 5.61 3.78 5.75
CA ILE A 308 4.66 3.35 6.79
C ILE A 308 5.32 3.44 8.17
N THR A 309 6.51 2.85 8.33
CA THR A 309 7.15 2.77 9.65
C THR A 309 7.88 4.04 10.06
N ASP A 310 8.54 4.73 9.13
CA ASP A 310 9.48 5.79 9.49
C ASP A 310 8.82 7.18 9.55
N GLN A 311 7.68 7.36 8.85
CA GLN A 311 7.02 8.66 8.71
C GLN A 311 5.53 8.59 9.07
N ALA A 312 4.78 7.69 8.44
CA ALA A 312 3.33 7.64 8.60
C ALA A 312 2.90 7.25 10.00
N LEU A 313 3.48 6.18 10.57
CA LEU A 313 3.12 5.71 11.91
C LEU A 313 3.44 6.75 13.00
N PRO A 314 4.62 7.39 13.03
CA PRO A 314 4.87 8.52 13.92
C PRO A 314 3.82 9.63 13.82
N PHE A 315 3.41 10.03 12.61
CA PHE A 315 2.39 11.07 12.42
C PHE A 315 1.04 10.65 13.00
N VAL A 316 0.49 9.52 12.55
CA VAL A 316 -0.86 9.10 12.97
C VAL A 316 -0.92 8.69 14.45
N CYS A 317 0.20 8.32 15.06
CA CYS A 317 0.26 8.00 16.49
C CYS A 317 0.62 9.17 17.40
N ALA A 318 1.04 10.32 16.87
CA ALA A 318 1.55 11.43 17.68
C ALA A 318 0.49 12.10 18.57
N ASN A 319 -0.80 11.81 18.41
CA ASN A 319 -1.92 12.45 19.12
C ASN A 319 -1.80 13.99 19.16
N LYS A 320 -1.20 14.59 18.13
CA LYS A 320 -1.07 16.04 18.01
C LYS A 320 -2.23 16.58 17.19
N PRO A 321 -3.06 17.49 17.73
CA PRO A 321 -4.02 18.21 16.89
C PRO A 321 -3.26 19.07 15.87
N TYR A 322 -3.83 19.17 14.67
CA TYR A 322 -3.31 20.04 13.61
C TYR A 322 -3.20 21.49 14.11
N THR A 323 -1.97 21.99 14.23
CA THR A 323 -1.70 23.44 14.38
C THR A 323 -1.21 23.95 13.03
N LYS A 324 -1.99 24.86 12.42
CA LYS A 324 -1.72 25.42 11.09
C LYS A 324 -0.36 26.12 10.98
N ASP A 325 0.26 26.42 12.11
CA ASP A 325 1.46 27.27 12.22
C ASP A 325 2.79 26.47 12.14
N GLU A 326 2.81 25.14 12.25
CA GLU A 326 4.07 24.37 12.40
C GLU A 326 4.63 23.75 11.10
N HIS A 327 3.85 23.64 10.01
CA HIS A 327 4.26 22.86 8.83
C HIS A 327 4.64 23.66 7.56
N SER A 328 4.87 24.97 7.68
CA SER A 328 5.29 25.82 6.54
C SER A 328 6.71 25.51 6.00
N GLU A 329 7.53 24.69 6.66
CA GLU A 329 8.96 24.56 6.31
C GLU A 329 9.47 23.13 5.98
N LEU A 330 8.61 22.11 5.93
CA LEU A 330 9.07 20.74 5.66
C LEU A 330 8.75 20.25 4.23
N LEU A 331 9.82 20.28 3.41
CA LEU A 331 10.13 19.34 2.33
C LEU A 331 9.17 19.26 1.14
N GLN A 332 9.09 20.34 0.36
CA GLN A 332 8.93 20.23 -1.10
C GLN A 332 10.28 20.56 -1.74
N PRO A 333 10.92 19.66 -2.53
CA PRO A 333 11.98 20.10 -3.41
C PRO A 333 11.41 21.17 -4.34
N SER A 334 11.98 22.37 -4.33
CA SER A 334 11.56 23.48 -5.19
C SER A 334 11.29 22.97 -6.61
N GLU A 335 10.24 23.45 -7.28
CA GLU A 335 9.92 23.08 -8.68
C GLU A 335 11.15 23.02 -9.59
N LYS A 336 12.10 23.95 -9.38
CA LYS A 336 13.40 23.96 -10.03
C LYS A 336 14.19 22.63 -9.93
N LYS A 337 14.28 22.03 -8.75
CA LYS A 337 14.97 20.74 -8.51
C LYS A 337 14.25 19.57 -9.20
N LEU A 338 12.91 19.61 -9.23
CA LEU A 338 12.09 18.62 -9.94
C LEU A 338 12.27 18.75 -11.46
N LEU A 339 12.31 19.98 -11.97
CA LEU A 339 12.56 20.27 -13.38
C LEU A 339 13.96 19.79 -13.80
N GLU A 340 15.00 20.11 -13.01
CA GLU A 340 16.37 19.64 -13.24
C GLU A 340 16.48 18.10 -13.19
N ALA A 341 15.70 17.42 -12.34
CA ALA A 341 15.64 15.96 -12.32
C ALA A 341 14.95 15.39 -13.58
N ARG A 342 13.85 16.02 -14.03
CA ARG A 342 13.15 15.65 -15.27
C ARG A 342 14.03 15.83 -16.50
N GLU A 343 14.73 16.95 -16.62
CA GLU A 343 15.66 17.23 -17.72
C GLU A 343 16.80 16.19 -17.76
N ARG A 344 17.37 15.84 -16.61
CA ARG A 344 18.40 14.77 -16.52
C ARG A 344 17.88 13.42 -17.01
N MET A 345 16.65 13.05 -16.64
CA MET A 345 16.00 11.80 -17.09
C MET A 345 15.70 11.81 -18.60
N GLN A 346 15.25 12.94 -19.14
CA GLN A 346 15.03 13.09 -20.59
C GLN A 346 16.34 13.01 -21.38
N ASN A 347 17.41 13.66 -20.90
CA ASN A 347 18.74 13.59 -21.50
C ASN A 347 19.30 12.16 -21.48
N PHE A 348 19.08 11.41 -20.39
CA PHE A 348 19.46 10.00 -20.31
C PHE A 348 18.74 9.14 -21.36
N ARG A 349 17.43 9.36 -21.58
CA ARG A 349 16.67 8.68 -22.63
C ARG A 349 17.19 9.02 -24.03
N ALA A 350 17.50 10.29 -24.29
CA ALA A 350 18.06 10.72 -25.57
C ALA A 350 19.44 10.11 -25.86
N MET A 351 20.25 9.86 -24.83
CA MET A 351 21.56 9.20 -24.95
C MET A 351 21.46 7.68 -25.23
N SER A 352 20.32 7.05 -24.96
CA SER A 352 20.11 5.60 -25.15
C SER A 352 19.93 5.16 -26.62
N HIS A 353 19.89 6.09 -27.59
CA HIS A 353 19.70 5.78 -29.01
C HIS A 353 20.99 5.48 -29.80
N LYS A 354 22.10 5.17 -29.12
CA LYS A 354 23.34 4.66 -29.76
C LYS A 354 23.62 3.18 -29.45
N ALA A 355 22.58 2.38 -29.22
CA ALA A 355 22.69 0.93 -29.29
C ALA A 355 22.65 0.48 -30.77
N PRO A 356 23.37 -0.58 -31.18
CA PRO A 356 23.36 -1.05 -32.56
C PRO A 356 21.95 -1.43 -33.02
N ASP A 357 21.63 -1.02 -34.23
CA ASP A 357 20.36 -1.29 -34.92
C ASP A 357 20.13 -2.81 -35.06
N LEU A 358 19.23 -3.34 -34.24
CA LEU A 358 18.67 -4.70 -34.38
C LEU A 358 17.25 -4.55 -34.90
N THR A 359 17.12 -4.26 -36.19
CA THR A 359 15.86 -4.32 -36.93
C THR A 359 15.42 -5.78 -37.09
N ALA A 360 14.69 -6.28 -36.10
CA ALA A 360 13.79 -7.43 -36.25
C ALA A 360 12.34 -6.94 -36.10
N SER A 361 11.57 -7.14 -37.18
CA SER A 361 10.12 -6.99 -37.39
C SER A 361 9.27 -6.31 -36.29
N GLN A 362 8.67 -5.17 -36.66
CA GLN A 362 7.74 -4.37 -35.86
C GLN A 362 6.31 -4.97 -35.66
N ASP A 363 6.10 -6.25 -35.92
CA ASP A 363 4.76 -6.86 -35.86
C ASP A 363 4.37 -7.50 -34.51
N GLU A 364 5.23 -7.45 -33.47
CA GLU A 364 4.92 -8.09 -32.17
C GLU A 364 4.69 -7.15 -30.97
N ILE A 365 4.77 -5.83 -31.13
CA ILE A 365 4.58 -4.88 -30.00
C ILE A 365 3.12 -4.40 -29.93
N LYS A 366 2.20 -5.35 -29.74
CA LYS A 366 0.84 -5.08 -29.28
C LYS A 366 0.43 -6.19 -28.32
N LYS A 367 1.01 -6.22 -27.13
CA LYS A 367 0.46 -6.92 -25.97
C LYS A 367 1.10 -6.40 -24.69
N ASP A 368 0.21 -5.90 -23.84
CA ASP A 368 0.29 -5.95 -22.38
C ASP A 368 1.33 -5.06 -21.68
N ASP A 369 0.86 -3.94 -21.13
CA ASP A 369 1.59 -3.10 -20.17
C ASP A 369 0.72 -2.81 -18.93
N SER A 370 -0.20 -3.73 -18.62
CA SER A 370 -1.04 -3.74 -17.41
C SER A 370 -0.61 -4.76 -16.37
N SER A 371 0.47 -5.52 -16.60
CA SER A 371 0.88 -6.63 -15.75
C SER A 371 2.30 -6.44 -15.19
N ILE A 372 2.47 -5.50 -14.25
CA ILE A 372 3.40 -5.79 -13.15
C ILE A 372 2.68 -6.81 -12.29
N THR A 373 2.84 -8.08 -12.65
CA THR A 373 2.39 -9.20 -11.82
C THR A 373 3.06 -9.08 -10.45
N PRO A 374 2.33 -9.24 -9.34
CA PRO A 374 2.96 -9.40 -8.05
C PRO A 374 3.88 -10.63 -8.12
N PHE A 375 5.01 -10.55 -7.42
CA PHE A 375 6.03 -11.60 -7.34
C PHE A 375 5.41 -13.01 -7.21
N THR A 376 5.27 -13.72 -8.32
CA THR A 376 4.77 -15.09 -8.33
C THR A 376 5.93 -16.02 -8.01
N THR A 377 5.89 -16.62 -6.82
CA THR A 377 6.81 -17.69 -6.44
C THR A 377 6.42 -18.96 -7.18
N THR A 378 7.28 -19.42 -8.10
CA THR A 378 7.12 -20.74 -8.76
C THR A 378 7.15 -21.86 -7.73
N ALA A 379 6.15 -22.74 -7.75
CA ALA A 379 6.11 -23.96 -6.95
C ALA A 379 7.26 -24.93 -7.36
N LYS A 380 7.81 -25.66 -6.38
CA LYS A 380 8.85 -26.68 -6.57
C LYS A 380 8.37 -27.80 -7.52
N PRO A 381 9.26 -28.43 -8.32
CA PRO A 381 8.92 -29.65 -9.03
C PRO A 381 8.73 -30.80 -8.03
N SER A 382 7.66 -31.55 -8.18
CA SER A 382 7.46 -32.85 -7.54
C SER A 382 8.54 -33.82 -8.04
N GLY A 383 9.36 -34.33 -7.11
CA GLY A 383 10.25 -35.44 -7.37
C GLY A 383 9.42 -36.70 -7.64
N ILE A 384 9.67 -37.32 -8.79
CA ILE A 384 9.18 -38.65 -9.13
C ILE A 384 10.14 -39.66 -8.47
N ASN A 385 9.59 -40.59 -7.70
CA ASN A 385 10.23 -41.85 -7.31
C ASN A 385 10.27 -42.80 -8.51
#